data_AF-A0A7K1KHW4-F1
#
_entry.id   AF-A0A7K1KHW4-F1
#
_cell.length_a   1.000
_cell.length_b   1.000
_cell.length_c   1.000
_cell.angle_alpha   90.00
_cell.angle_beta   90.00
_cell.angle_gamma   90.00
#
_symmetry.space_group_name_H-M   'P 1'
#
loop_
_entity.id
_entity.type
_entity.pdbx_description
1 polymer ?
#
loop_
_entity_poly.entity_id
_entity_poly.type
_entity_poly.pdbx_seq_one_letter_code
_entity_poly.pdbx_strand_id
1 'polypeptide(L)'
;MLAIRWVVVDDRTQLLVVARSAYRRNDWRTSYESFSRVDGVQALDTEDLAVYASAAWRQGHGRESVRINEQVHTRLLRTDPVLAAMKAAELGLAWLARGHLALAGSWAQRARVLLDGVPETTAHGYLAYLLAVTAADAGDHAQFSAATRQLAAIAVNLDDAALTMLARALDGMAAVATRDPAGYATLDQVLLPMLDERVPVEWAGDVYRRALSLAQRQSAAVQLRSWTLSMQRWCEATEPESTESAYRAVCDVHRLSAAADSDPPELVRRVVGLRRLVAEVDAVAAGMVEDLLARVTGAGAGRAR
;
A
#
# COMPACT_ATOMS: atom_id res chain seq x y z
N MET A 1 -55.73 16.25 -11.64
CA MET A 1 -54.88 15.10 -11.98
C MET A 1 -53.43 15.54 -11.82
N LEU A 2 -52.81 15.28 -10.67
CA LEU A 2 -51.40 15.63 -10.42
C LEU A 2 -50.51 14.64 -11.18
N ALA A 3 -49.71 15.17 -12.11
CA ALA A 3 -48.68 14.41 -12.78
C ALA A 3 -47.59 14.07 -11.76
N ILE A 4 -47.55 12.81 -11.34
CA ILE A 4 -46.44 12.26 -10.54
C ILE A 4 -45.21 12.27 -11.46
N ARG A 5 -44.34 13.25 -11.23
CA ARG A 5 -43.00 13.31 -11.80
C ARG A 5 -42.24 12.12 -11.22
N TRP A 6 -42.20 11.01 -11.95
CA TRP A 6 -41.28 9.91 -11.65
C TRP A 6 -39.88 10.51 -11.64
N VAL A 7 -39.33 10.70 -10.44
CA VAL A 7 -37.90 10.92 -10.26
C VAL A 7 -37.28 9.58 -10.62
N VAL A 8 -36.95 9.40 -11.90
CA VAL A 8 -35.97 8.41 -12.31
C VAL A 8 -34.67 8.89 -11.66
N VAL A 9 -34.40 8.39 -10.46
CA VAL A 9 -33.05 8.51 -9.89
C VAL A 9 -32.17 7.79 -10.91
N ASP A 10 -31.28 8.54 -11.57
CA ASP A 10 -30.38 8.01 -12.58
C ASP A 10 -29.61 6.82 -11.98
N ASP A 11 -29.67 5.66 -12.63
CA ASP A 11 -29.00 4.42 -12.22
C ASP A 11 -27.51 4.68 -11.89
N ARG A 12 -26.90 5.64 -12.60
CA ARG A 12 -25.52 6.08 -12.38
C ARG A 12 -25.31 6.81 -11.06
N THR A 13 -26.25 7.68 -10.69
CA THR A 13 -26.22 8.37 -9.39
C THR A 13 -26.40 7.36 -8.27
N GLN A 14 -27.24 6.34 -8.47
CA GLN A 14 -27.37 5.24 -7.52
C GLN A 14 -26.07 4.44 -7.41
N LEU A 15 -25.43 4.11 -8.53
CA LEU A 15 -24.14 3.40 -8.55
C LEU A 15 -23.03 4.19 -7.85
N LEU A 16 -22.97 5.51 -8.01
CA LEU A 16 -22.01 6.35 -7.25
C LEU A 16 -22.27 6.30 -5.74
N VAL A 17 -23.53 6.37 -5.32
CA VAL A 17 -23.89 6.24 -3.90
C VAL A 17 -23.50 4.86 -3.36
N VAL A 18 -23.74 3.79 -4.14
CA VAL A 18 -23.32 2.43 -3.79
C VAL A 18 -21.81 2.34 -3.68
N ALA A 19 -21.07 2.85 -4.68
CA ALA A 19 -19.61 2.80 -4.74
C ALA A 19 -18.97 3.50 -3.53
N ARG A 20 -19.41 4.74 -3.24
CA ARG A 20 -18.94 5.53 -2.09
C ARG A 20 -19.30 4.88 -0.76
N SER A 21 -20.50 4.29 -0.65
CA SER A 21 -20.95 3.64 0.58
C SER A 21 -20.21 2.33 0.83
N ALA A 22 -19.96 1.54 -0.22
CA ALA A 22 -19.14 0.34 -0.16
C ALA A 22 -17.70 0.67 0.25
N TYR A 23 -17.11 1.73 -0.33
CA TYR A 23 -15.78 2.21 0.06
C TYR A 23 -15.69 2.55 1.55
N ARG A 24 -16.66 3.30 2.09
CA ARG A 24 -16.69 3.67 3.52
C ARG A 24 -16.82 2.47 4.48
N ARG A 25 -17.39 1.35 4.01
CA ARG A 25 -17.47 0.11 4.79
C ARG A 25 -16.36 -0.89 4.48
N ASN A 26 -15.34 -0.46 3.72
CA ASN A 26 -14.25 -1.31 3.25
C ASN A 26 -14.71 -2.53 2.43
N ASP A 27 -15.86 -2.43 1.75
CA ASP A 27 -16.30 -3.39 0.72
C ASP A 27 -15.64 -3.00 -0.61
N TRP A 28 -14.40 -3.46 -0.75
CA TRP A 28 -13.52 -3.10 -1.86
C TRP A 28 -14.03 -3.63 -3.20
N ARG A 29 -14.66 -4.82 -3.20
CA ARG A 29 -15.18 -5.45 -4.42
C ARG A 29 -16.36 -4.66 -4.96
N THR A 30 -17.38 -4.42 -4.13
CA THR A 30 -18.56 -3.67 -4.56
C THR A 30 -18.21 -2.23 -4.94
N SER A 31 -17.28 -1.61 -4.20
CA SER A 31 -16.78 -0.27 -4.53
C SER A 31 -16.11 -0.25 -5.90
N TYR A 32 -15.15 -1.14 -6.15
CA TYR A 32 -14.45 -1.25 -7.42
C TYR A 32 -15.40 -1.50 -8.59
N GLU A 33 -16.28 -2.51 -8.49
CA GLU A 33 -17.20 -2.88 -9.56
C GLU A 33 -18.18 -1.75 -9.87
N SER A 34 -18.66 -1.04 -8.84
CA SER A 34 -19.58 0.09 -9.02
C SER A 34 -18.90 1.28 -9.69
N PHE A 35 -17.70 1.67 -9.24
CA PHE A 35 -16.94 2.74 -9.88
C PHE A 35 -16.54 2.39 -11.33
N SER A 36 -16.11 1.15 -11.58
CA SER A 36 -15.74 0.69 -12.92
C SER A 36 -16.91 0.80 -13.92
N ARG A 37 -18.13 0.43 -13.49
CA ARG A 37 -19.34 0.61 -14.31
C ARG A 37 -19.65 2.07 -14.60
N VAL A 38 -19.45 2.96 -13.63
CA VAL A 38 -19.71 4.38 -13.78
C VAL A 38 -18.67 5.06 -14.67
N ASP A 39 -17.38 4.80 -14.47
CA ASP A 39 -16.27 5.37 -15.27
C ASP A 39 -16.39 4.99 -16.76
N GLY A 40 -16.91 3.80 -17.05
CA GLY A 40 -17.17 3.35 -18.43
C GLY A 40 -18.25 4.15 -19.18
N VAL A 41 -19.06 4.96 -18.49
CA VAL A 41 -20.20 5.68 -19.09
C VAL A 41 -20.24 7.18 -18.79
N GLN A 42 -19.53 7.65 -17.76
CA GLN A 42 -19.42 9.06 -17.42
C GLN A 42 -18.09 9.39 -16.75
N ALA A 43 -17.64 10.64 -16.88
CA ALA A 43 -16.45 11.09 -16.18
C ALA A 43 -16.70 11.21 -14.67
N LEU A 44 -15.92 10.49 -13.87
CA LEU A 44 -15.86 10.65 -12.41
C LEU A 44 -15.19 11.98 -12.04
N ASP A 45 -15.56 12.55 -10.90
CA ASP A 45 -14.85 13.69 -10.31
C ASP A 45 -13.49 13.26 -9.71
N THR A 46 -12.67 14.22 -9.27
CA THR A 46 -11.31 13.92 -8.78
C THR A 46 -11.30 13.10 -7.49
N GLU A 47 -12.29 13.29 -6.62
CA GLU A 47 -12.39 12.57 -5.35
C GLU A 47 -12.83 11.12 -5.60
N ASP A 48 -13.85 10.92 -6.43
CA ASP A 48 -14.31 9.60 -6.86
C ASP A 48 -13.23 8.82 -7.61
N LEU A 49 -12.41 9.48 -8.45
CA LEU A 49 -11.28 8.81 -9.08
C LEU A 49 -10.23 8.37 -8.06
N ALA A 50 -9.94 9.18 -7.04
CA ALA A 50 -8.99 8.79 -5.99
C ALA A 50 -9.52 7.59 -5.19
N VAL A 51 -10.81 7.58 -4.87
CA VAL A 51 -11.50 6.46 -4.21
C VAL A 51 -11.49 5.21 -5.09
N TYR A 52 -11.78 5.35 -6.39
CA TYR A 52 -11.76 4.25 -7.34
C TYR A 52 -10.35 3.64 -7.49
N ALA A 53 -9.33 4.48 -7.63
CA ALA A 53 -7.94 4.03 -7.69
C ALA A 53 -7.54 3.27 -6.42
N SER A 54 -7.96 3.76 -5.26
CA SER A 54 -7.78 3.10 -3.99
C SER A 54 -8.43 1.71 -3.99
N ALA A 55 -9.73 1.60 -4.30
CA ALA A 55 -10.44 0.33 -4.37
C ALA A 55 -9.81 -0.66 -5.38
N ALA A 56 -9.41 -0.17 -6.56
CA ALA A 56 -8.71 -0.97 -7.58
C ALA A 56 -7.42 -1.59 -7.03
N TRP A 57 -6.61 -0.83 -6.28
CA TRP A 57 -5.42 -1.36 -5.62
C TRP A 57 -5.74 -2.49 -4.64
N ARG A 58 -6.78 -2.33 -3.79
CA ARG A 58 -7.17 -3.37 -2.82
C ARG A 58 -7.66 -4.63 -3.53
N GLN A 59 -8.23 -4.51 -4.73
CA GLN A 59 -8.68 -5.65 -5.52
C GLN A 59 -7.57 -6.29 -6.37
N GLY A 60 -6.31 -5.83 -6.25
CA GLY A 60 -5.15 -6.36 -6.96
C GLY A 60 -4.93 -5.74 -8.34
N HIS A 61 -5.72 -4.75 -8.74
CA HIS A 61 -5.63 -4.07 -10.04
C HIS A 61 -4.60 -2.93 -10.00
N GLY A 62 -3.36 -3.24 -9.63
CA GLY A 62 -2.34 -2.23 -9.34
C GLY A 62 -1.96 -1.36 -10.54
N ARG A 63 -1.92 -1.91 -11.77
CA ARG A 63 -1.64 -1.10 -12.97
C ARG A 63 -2.74 -0.09 -13.25
N GLU A 64 -3.99 -0.52 -13.07
CA GLU A 64 -5.16 0.34 -13.24
C GLU A 64 -5.21 1.43 -12.18
N SER A 65 -4.99 1.07 -10.90
CA SER A 65 -4.92 2.03 -9.80
C SER A 65 -3.90 3.14 -10.07
N VAL A 66 -2.69 2.79 -10.50
CA VAL A 66 -1.65 3.76 -10.87
C VAL A 66 -2.12 4.68 -12.00
N ARG A 67 -2.68 4.12 -13.08
CA ARG A 67 -3.21 4.90 -14.22
C ARG A 67 -4.28 5.90 -13.77
N ILE A 68 -5.19 5.50 -12.89
CA ILE A 68 -6.25 6.38 -12.37
C ILE A 68 -5.64 7.47 -11.48
N ASN A 69 -4.70 7.11 -10.59
CA ASN A 69 -4.02 8.09 -9.73
C ASN A 69 -3.17 9.10 -10.51
N GLU A 70 -2.63 8.74 -11.68
CA GLU A 70 -1.97 9.70 -12.59
C GLU A 70 -2.96 10.74 -13.15
N GLN A 71 -4.21 10.34 -13.41
CA GLN A 71 -5.28 11.27 -13.78
C GLN A 71 -5.65 12.18 -12.62
N VAL A 72 -5.75 11.64 -11.39
CA VAL A 72 -5.99 12.42 -10.17
C VAL A 72 -4.89 13.46 -9.99
N HIS A 73 -3.62 13.06 -10.08
CA HIS A 73 -2.47 13.97 -10.02
C HIS A 73 -2.58 15.10 -11.06
N THR A 74 -2.89 14.75 -12.31
CA THR A 74 -3.04 15.72 -13.41
C THR A 74 -4.14 16.74 -13.13
N ARG A 75 -5.24 16.33 -12.50
CA ARG A 75 -6.32 17.24 -12.10
C ARG A 75 -5.90 18.12 -10.94
N LEU A 76 -5.23 17.57 -9.93
CA LEU A 76 -4.72 18.31 -8.77
C LEU A 76 -3.71 19.38 -9.17
N LEU A 77 -2.88 19.16 -10.20
CA LEU A 77 -1.95 20.18 -10.71
C LEU A 77 -2.63 21.52 -11.06
N ARG A 78 -3.93 21.49 -11.40
CA ARG A 78 -4.69 22.68 -11.78
C ARG A 78 -5.41 23.35 -10.60
N THR A 79 -5.55 22.65 -9.48
CA THR A 79 -6.41 23.09 -8.36
C THR A 79 -5.64 23.25 -7.06
N ASP A 80 -4.70 22.34 -6.77
CA ASP A 80 -3.92 22.32 -5.54
C ASP A 80 -2.55 21.63 -5.80
N PRO A 81 -1.48 22.41 -6.04
CA PRO A 81 -0.14 21.88 -6.27
C PRO A 81 0.44 21.10 -5.08
N VAL A 82 0.03 21.40 -3.84
CA VAL A 82 0.52 20.70 -2.64
C VAL A 82 -0.10 19.31 -2.55
N LEU A 83 -1.41 19.19 -2.80
CA LEU A 83 -2.05 17.88 -2.93
C LEU A 83 -1.53 17.12 -4.16
N ALA A 84 -1.21 17.80 -5.26
CA ALA A 84 -0.58 17.17 -6.41
C ALA A 84 0.80 16.60 -6.05
N ALA A 85 1.59 17.30 -5.22
CA ALA A 85 2.88 16.81 -4.73
C ALA A 85 2.71 15.59 -3.81
N MET A 86 1.74 15.61 -2.90
CA MET A 86 1.43 14.47 -2.04
C MET A 86 1.00 13.25 -2.87
N LYS A 87 0.13 13.45 -3.88
CA LYS A 87 -0.28 12.40 -4.81
C LYS A 87 0.88 11.87 -5.66
N ALA A 88 1.83 12.74 -6.04
CA ALA A 88 3.06 12.31 -6.70
C ALA A 88 3.92 11.42 -5.78
N ALA A 89 4.02 11.75 -4.50
CA ALA A 89 4.73 10.91 -3.53
C ALA A 89 4.05 9.53 -3.34
N GLU A 90 2.71 9.50 -3.27
CA GLU A 90 1.93 8.26 -3.23
C GLU A 90 2.12 7.39 -4.49
N LEU A 91 2.11 8.00 -5.68
CA LEU A 91 2.40 7.30 -6.94
C LEU A 91 3.82 6.72 -6.94
N GLY A 92 4.80 7.47 -6.42
CA GLY A 92 6.15 6.98 -6.24
C GLY A 92 6.21 5.73 -5.37
N LEU A 93 5.44 5.72 -4.27
CA LEU A 93 5.34 4.57 -3.36
C LEU A 93 4.72 3.35 -4.05
N ALA A 94 3.64 3.55 -4.81
CA ALA A 94 2.98 2.50 -5.58
C ALA A 94 3.91 1.87 -6.63
N TRP A 95 4.70 2.69 -7.33
CA TRP A 95 5.73 2.20 -8.27
C TRP A 95 6.84 1.43 -7.56
N LEU A 96 7.26 1.89 -6.38
CA LEU A 96 8.28 1.24 -5.57
C LEU A 96 7.82 -0.13 -5.06
N ALA A 97 6.58 -0.24 -4.57
CA ALA A 97 5.96 -1.50 -4.15
C ALA A 97 5.99 -2.56 -5.27
N ARG A 98 5.81 -2.12 -6.50
CA ARG A 98 5.88 -2.94 -7.71
C ARG A 98 7.30 -3.19 -8.22
N GLY A 99 8.34 -2.76 -7.50
CA GLY A 99 9.74 -2.99 -7.84
C GLY A 99 10.33 -2.01 -8.86
N HIS A 100 9.65 -0.91 -9.19
CA HIS A 100 10.10 0.05 -10.21
C HIS A 100 10.83 1.26 -9.60
N LEU A 101 12.06 1.04 -9.12
CA LEU A 101 12.90 2.04 -8.43
C LEU A 101 13.07 3.36 -9.21
N ALA A 102 13.36 3.28 -10.52
CA ALA A 102 13.57 4.48 -11.35
C ALA A 102 12.30 5.33 -11.50
N LEU A 103 11.12 4.69 -11.57
CA LEU A 103 9.85 5.39 -11.64
C LEU A 103 9.50 6.04 -10.29
N ALA A 104 9.77 5.36 -9.17
CA ALA A 104 9.63 5.93 -7.84
C ALA A 104 10.46 7.22 -7.68
N GLY A 105 11.73 7.19 -8.08
CA GLY A 105 12.60 8.38 -8.08
C GLY A 105 12.11 9.51 -8.99
N SER A 106 11.55 9.17 -10.16
CA SER A 106 10.98 10.17 -11.08
C SER A 106 9.76 10.87 -10.48
N TRP A 107 8.91 10.15 -9.75
CA TRP A 107 7.77 10.70 -9.03
C TRP A 107 8.18 11.53 -7.80
N ALA A 108 9.20 11.09 -7.06
CA ALA A 108 9.80 11.89 -6.00
C ALA A 108 10.34 13.23 -6.53
N GLN A 109 10.97 13.23 -7.71
CA GLN A 109 11.43 14.46 -8.35
C GLN A 109 10.27 15.40 -8.70
N ARG A 110 9.15 14.88 -9.21
CA ARG A 110 7.95 15.68 -9.49
C ARG A 110 7.39 16.32 -8.23
N ALA A 111 7.24 15.55 -7.16
CA ALA A 111 6.80 16.07 -5.87
C ALA A 111 7.75 17.17 -5.35
N ARG A 112 9.07 16.96 -5.46
CA ARG A 112 10.08 17.95 -5.06
C ARG A 112 9.96 19.27 -5.84
N VAL A 113 9.76 19.21 -7.16
CA VAL A 113 9.57 20.41 -7.99
C VAL A 113 8.29 21.16 -7.59
N LEU A 114 7.20 20.45 -7.28
CA LEU A 114 5.94 21.06 -6.88
C LEU A 114 6.00 21.72 -5.50
N LEU A 115 6.90 21.27 -4.64
CA LEU A 115 7.10 21.80 -3.29
C LEU A 115 8.18 22.88 -3.23
N ASP A 116 8.88 23.18 -4.33
CA ASP A 116 9.90 24.22 -4.35
C ASP A 116 9.29 25.59 -4.04
N GLY A 117 9.83 26.29 -3.04
CA GLY A 117 9.30 27.56 -2.54
C GLY A 117 7.99 27.49 -1.76
N VAL A 118 7.42 26.29 -1.56
CA VAL A 118 6.22 26.11 -0.71
C VAL A 118 6.67 26.05 0.76
N PRO A 119 5.99 26.74 1.69
CA PRO A 119 6.22 26.56 3.13
C PRO A 119 6.11 25.09 3.55
N GLU A 120 6.78 24.71 4.64
CA GLU A 120 6.74 23.33 5.13
C GLU A 120 5.31 22.84 5.38
N THR A 121 4.97 21.66 4.84
CA THR A 121 3.65 21.02 4.92
C THR A 121 3.83 19.51 5.06
N THR A 122 2.75 18.79 5.37
CA THR A 122 2.76 17.32 5.46
C THR A 122 3.22 16.63 4.17
N ALA A 123 2.98 17.25 3.00
CA ALA A 123 3.48 16.75 1.71
C ALA A 123 5.02 16.63 1.66
N HIS A 124 5.74 17.52 2.36
CA HIS A 124 7.20 17.41 2.51
C HIS A 124 7.60 16.18 3.32
N GLY A 125 6.83 15.84 4.35
CA GLY A 125 7.03 14.63 5.16
C GLY A 125 6.82 13.36 4.33
N TYR A 126 5.72 13.26 3.60
CA TYR A 126 5.45 12.13 2.71
C TYR A 126 6.51 11.98 1.60
N LEU A 127 7.00 13.09 1.05
CA LEU A 127 8.14 13.07 0.13
C LEU A 127 9.42 12.57 0.82
N ALA A 128 9.74 13.04 2.03
CA ALA A 128 10.90 12.58 2.79
C ALA A 128 10.82 11.07 3.09
N TYR A 129 9.63 10.56 3.43
CA TYR A 129 9.40 9.12 3.57
C TYR A 129 9.69 8.37 2.27
N LEU A 130 9.11 8.80 1.13
CA LEU A 130 9.35 8.18 -0.17
C LEU A 130 10.85 8.15 -0.52
N LEU A 131 11.56 9.26 -0.28
CA LEU A 131 13.00 9.35 -0.53
C LEU A 131 13.79 8.38 0.36
N ALA A 132 13.42 8.24 1.63
CA ALA A 132 14.06 7.29 2.54
C ALA A 132 13.87 5.86 2.06
N VAL A 133 12.63 5.43 1.78
CA VAL A 133 12.36 4.06 1.35
C VAL A 133 12.94 3.72 -0.03
N THR A 134 12.99 4.70 -0.94
CA THR A 134 13.67 4.56 -2.24
C THR A 134 15.17 4.37 -2.04
N ALA A 135 15.78 5.14 -1.13
CA ALA A 135 17.20 5.02 -0.82
C ALA A 135 17.54 3.68 -0.14
N ALA A 136 16.66 3.18 0.74
CA ALA A 136 16.81 1.85 1.33
C ALA A 136 16.83 0.75 0.27
N ASP A 137 15.91 0.79 -0.70
CA ASP A 137 15.84 -0.20 -1.79
C ASP A 137 17.02 -0.07 -2.77
N ALA A 138 17.59 1.12 -2.89
CA ALA A 138 18.80 1.38 -3.68
C ALA A 138 20.12 1.04 -2.95
N GLY A 139 20.08 0.77 -1.64
CA GLY A 139 21.27 0.61 -0.80
C GLY A 139 22.02 1.91 -0.48
N ASP A 140 21.40 3.07 -0.68
CA ASP A 140 21.98 4.38 -0.37
C ASP A 140 21.72 4.76 1.11
N HIS A 141 22.64 4.36 1.97
CA HIS A 141 22.54 4.55 3.41
C HIS A 141 22.62 6.03 3.83
N ALA A 142 23.37 6.84 3.07
CA ALA A 142 23.56 8.26 3.35
C ALA A 142 22.26 9.03 3.06
N GLN A 143 21.67 8.80 1.89
CA GLN A 143 20.38 9.39 1.53
C GLN A 143 19.25 8.89 2.44
N PHE A 144 19.23 7.60 2.78
CA PHE A 144 18.27 7.05 3.73
C PHE A 144 18.32 7.82 5.06
N SER A 145 19.53 7.94 5.64
CA SER A 145 19.71 8.62 6.93
C SER A 145 19.36 10.11 6.88
N ALA A 146 19.67 10.79 5.77
CA ALA A 146 19.31 12.20 5.57
C ALA A 146 17.78 12.39 5.48
N ALA A 147 17.11 11.56 4.68
CA ALA A 147 15.67 11.62 4.48
C ALA A 147 14.88 11.25 5.76
N THR A 148 15.33 10.25 6.52
CA THR A 148 14.71 9.89 7.81
C THR A 148 14.82 11.02 8.83
N ARG A 149 15.99 11.69 8.94
CA ARG A 149 16.14 12.87 9.81
C ARG A 149 15.24 14.03 9.38
N GLN A 150 15.13 14.26 8.06
CA GLN A 150 14.25 15.29 7.53
C GLN A 150 12.78 14.99 7.86
N LEU A 151 12.32 13.76 7.67
CA LEU A 151 10.97 13.35 8.05
C LEU A 151 10.72 13.57 9.55
N ALA A 152 11.66 13.17 10.42
CA ALA A 152 11.52 13.38 11.86
C ALA A 152 11.44 14.87 12.24
N ALA A 153 12.25 15.73 11.61
CA ALA A 153 12.20 17.17 11.83
C ALA A 153 10.85 17.78 11.40
N ILE A 154 10.35 17.41 10.22
CA ILE A 154 9.05 17.86 9.71
C ILE A 154 7.93 17.40 10.65
N ALA A 155 7.97 16.14 11.10
CA ALA A 155 6.98 15.59 12.01
C ALA A 155 6.88 16.39 13.32
N VAL A 156 8.03 16.80 13.88
CA VAL A 156 8.10 17.64 15.10
C VAL A 156 7.59 19.05 14.82
N ASN A 157 8.04 19.68 13.74
CA ASN A 157 7.67 21.06 13.42
C ASN A 157 6.16 21.21 13.18
N LEU A 158 5.53 20.20 12.58
CA LEU A 158 4.10 20.19 12.26
C LEU A 158 3.22 19.56 13.36
N ASP A 159 3.83 18.99 14.41
CA ASP A 159 3.13 18.16 15.41
C ASP A 159 2.25 17.06 14.76
N ASP A 160 2.76 16.44 13.70
CA ASP A 160 2.00 15.49 12.90
C ASP A 160 2.23 14.04 13.37
N ALA A 161 1.17 13.44 13.91
CA ALA A 161 1.21 12.07 14.44
C ALA A 161 1.48 11.01 13.36
N ALA A 162 1.01 11.22 12.13
CA ALA A 162 1.21 10.27 11.03
C ALA A 162 2.68 10.25 10.60
N LEU A 163 3.26 11.42 10.37
CA LEU A 163 4.67 11.56 10.04
C LEU A 163 5.57 11.07 11.17
N THR A 164 5.18 11.30 12.43
CA THR A 164 5.90 10.76 13.60
C THR A 164 5.94 9.23 13.59
N MET A 165 4.82 8.57 13.27
CA MET A 165 4.77 7.11 13.16
C MET A 165 5.62 6.60 11.99
N LEU A 166 5.58 7.27 10.83
CA LEU A 166 6.41 6.93 9.68
C LEU A 166 7.92 7.08 10.00
N ALA A 167 8.32 8.16 10.67
CA ALA A 167 9.71 8.36 11.11
C ALA A 167 10.19 7.23 12.02
N ARG A 168 9.41 6.91 13.06
CA ARG A 168 9.73 5.81 13.99
C ARG A 168 9.78 4.45 13.30
N ALA A 169 8.93 4.21 12.31
CA ALA A 169 8.98 2.99 11.53
C ALA A 169 10.29 2.88 10.74
N LEU A 170 10.76 3.97 10.12
CA LEU A 170 12.07 3.99 9.44
C LEU A 170 13.23 3.75 10.41
N ASP A 171 13.21 4.35 11.60
CA ASP A 171 14.23 4.11 12.64
C ASP A 171 14.26 2.64 13.07
N GLY A 172 13.08 2.04 13.29
CA GLY A 172 12.95 0.63 13.62
C GLY A 172 13.49 -0.28 12.50
N MET A 173 13.17 0.02 11.24
CA MET A 173 13.70 -0.73 10.09
C MET A 173 15.22 -0.60 9.97
N ALA A 174 15.78 0.60 10.21
CA ALA A 174 17.22 0.83 10.18
C ALA A 174 17.94 0.00 11.25
N ALA A 175 17.43 -0.01 12.47
CA ALA A 175 17.96 -0.81 13.57
C ALA A 175 17.88 -2.32 13.27
N VAL A 176 16.76 -2.82 12.75
CA VAL A 176 16.65 -4.23 12.34
C VAL A 176 17.63 -4.58 11.21
N ALA A 177 17.84 -3.68 10.24
CA ALA A 177 18.78 -3.90 9.15
C ALA A 177 20.23 -4.06 9.64
N THR A 178 20.61 -3.35 10.70
CA THR A 178 21.93 -3.47 11.36
C THR A 178 21.97 -4.55 12.45
N ARG A 179 20.92 -5.37 12.56
CA ARG A 179 20.75 -6.43 13.57
C ARG A 179 20.71 -5.95 15.02
N ASP A 180 20.31 -4.70 15.24
CA ASP A 180 19.95 -4.22 16.57
C ASP A 180 18.54 -4.74 16.96
N PRO A 181 18.42 -5.57 18.03
CA PRO A 181 17.14 -6.10 18.47
C PRO A 181 16.15 -5.03 18.93
N ALA A 182 16.61 -3.84 19.33
CA ALA A 182 15.74 -2.72 19.69
C ALA A 182 14.83 -2.30 18.53
N GLY A 183 15.27 -2.51 17.28
CA GLY A 183 14.48 -2.20 16.09
C GLY A 183 13.15 -2.97 16.04
N TYR A 184 13.13 -4.23 16.47
CA TYR A 184 11.88 -5.01 16.53
C TYR A 184 10.91 -4.44 17.56
N ALA A 185 11.40 -4.04 18.73
CA ALA A 185 10.57 -3.44 19.78
C ALA A 185 9.99 -2.09 19.34
N THR A 186 10.75 -1.30 18.58
CA THR A 186 10.24 -0.06 17.96
C THR A 186 9.13 -0.37 16.94
N LEU A 187 9.34 -1.36 16.06
CA LEU A 187 8.34 -1.76 15.07
C LEU A 187 7.07 -2.31 15.72
N ASP A 188 7.19 -3.11 16.79
CA ASP A 188 6.04 -3.60 17.57
C ASP A 188 5.18 -2.44 18.13
N GLN A 189 5.81 -1.34 18.54
CA GLN A 189 5.11 -0.18 19.09
C GLN A 189 4.40 0.67 18.04
N VAL A 190 4.81 0.61 16.76
CA VAL A 190 4.26 1.49 15.71
C VAL A 190 3.35 0.77 14.72
N LEU A 191 3.57 -0.52 14.46
CA LEU A 191 2.81 -1.24 13.44
C LEU A 191 1.31 -1.26 13.76
N LEU A 192 0.91 -1.71 14.96
CA LEU A 192 -0.50 -1.79 15.30
C LEU A 192 -1.18 -0.40 15.36
N PRO A 193 -0.60 0.64 16.02
CA PRO A 193 -1.20 1.98 16.01
C PRO A 193 -1.30 2.62 14.63
N MET A 194 -0.44 2.24 13.67
CA MET A 194 -0.46 2.75 12.30
C MET A 194 -1.69 2.29 11.51
N LEU A 195 -2.39 1.26 11.99
CA LEU A 195 -3.65 0.80 11.42
C LEU A 195 -4.87 1.63 11.89
N ASP A 196 -4.67 2.59 12.79
CA ASP A 196 -5.66 3.63 13.11
C ASP A 196 -5.78 4.66 11.96
N GLU A 197 -6.88 5.42 11.90
CA GLU A 197 -7.21 6.32 10.78
C GLU A 197 -6.23 7.50 10.59
N ARG A 198 -5.25 7.65 11.49
CA ARG A 198 -4.29 8.76 11.49
C ARG A 198 -3.28 8.66 10.34
N VAL A 199 -2.90 7.45 9.92
CA VAL A 199 -1.98 7.26 8.79
C VAL A 199 -2.78 6.89 7.56
N PRO A 200 -2.64 7.61 6.43
CA PRO A 200 -3.32 7.20 5.22
C PRO A 200 -2.84 5.79 4.83
N VAL A 201 -3.79 4.91 4.57
CA VAL A 201 -3.56 3.46 4.57
C VAL A 201 -2.53 3.00 3.54
N GLU A 202 -2.27 3.75 2.46
CA GLU A 202 -1.21 3.44 1.49
C GLU A 202 0.17 3.43 2.13
N TRP A 203 0.44 4.38 3.02
CA TRP A 203 1.71 4.51 3.74
C TRP A 203 1.82 3.45 4.83
N ALA A 204 0.72 3.19 5.54
CA ALA A 204 0.65 2.08 6.49
C ALA A 204 0.93 0.73 5.81
N GLY A 205 0.33 0.49 4.65
CA GLY A 205 0.52 -0.71 3.85
C GLY A 205 1.96 -0.90 3.40
N ASP A 206 2.67 0.17 3.03
CA ASP A 206 4.10 0.10 2.70
C ASP A 206 4.97 -0.22 3.91
N VAL A 207 4.73 0.43 5.06
CA VAL A 207 5.44 0.11 6.30
C VAL A 207 5.28 -1.36 6.68
N TYR A 208 4.05 -1.88 6.64
CA TYR A 208 3.76 -3.29 6.95
C TYR A 208 4.51 -4.23 6.00
N ARG A 209 4.43 -4.01 4.69
CA ARG A 209 5.16 -4.83 3.70
C ARG A 209 6.65 -4.85 3.94
N ARG A 210 7.24 -3.69 4.23
CA ARG A 210 8.67 -3.56 4.50
C ARG A 210 9.07 -4.28 5.77
N ALA A 211 8.29 -4.13 6.85
CA ALA A 211 8.53 -4.84 8.10
C ALA A 211 8.48 -6.36 7.90
N LEU A 212 7.45 -6.88 7.22
CA LEU A 212 7.33 -8.32 6.92
C LEU A 212 8.48 -8.84 6.04
N SER A 213 8.84 -8.11 4.99
CA SER A 213 9.96 -8.44 4.11
C SER A 213 11.30 -8.45 4.87
N LEU A 214 11.50 -7.50 5.76
CA LEU A 214 12.70 -7.41 6.58
C LEU A 214 12.78 -8.55 7.60
N ALA A 215 11.68 -8.86 8.29
CA ALA A 215 11.60 -10.00 9.20
C ALA A 215 11.87 -11.34 8.47
N GLN A 216 11.32 -11.51 7.26
CA GLN A 216 11.58 -12.68 6.42
C GLN A 216 13.08 -12.80 6.09
N ARG A 217 13.72 -11.71 5.61
CA ARG A 217 15.15 -11.71 5.27
C ARG A 217 16.06 -12.02 6.46
N GLN A 218 15.69 -11.56 7.65
CA GLN A 218 16.44 -11.80 8.88
C GLN A 218 16.05 -13.12 9.59
N SER A 219 15.16 -13.93 8.98
CA SER A 219 14.64 -15.17 9.59
C SER A 219 14.00 -14.97 10.98
N ALA A 220 13.40 -13.80 11.20
CA ALA A 220 12.76 -13.40 12.45
C ALA A 220 11.34 -13.98 12.57
N ALA A 221 11.25 -15.31 12.78
CA ALA A 221 9.99 -16.05 12.71
C ALA A 221 8.95 -15.61 13.75
N VAL A 222 9.37 -15.13 14.92
CA VAL A 222 8.45 -14.63 15.97
C VAL A 222 7.75 -13.36 15.50
N GLN A 223 8.52 -12.38 15.01
CA GLN A 223 8.00 -11.10 14.54
C GLN A 223 7.16 -11.28 13.29
N LEU A 224 7.60 -12.10 12.34
CA LEU A 224 6.83 -12.40 11.14
C LEU A 224 5.44 -12.97 11.48
N ARG A 225 5.36 -13.93 12.42
CA ARG A 225 4.06 -14.47 12.89
C ARG A 225 3.22 -13.41 13.62
N SER A 226 3.84 -12.63 14.51
CA SER A 226 3.16 -11.59 15.27
C SER A 226 2.52 -10.53 14.36
N TRP A 227 3.31 -9.97 13.43
CA TRP A 227 2.87 -8.88 12.57
C TRP A 227 1.86 -9.32 11.51
N THR A 228 2.02 -10.51 10.93
CA THR A 228 1.01 -11.06 10.01
C THR A 228 -0.33 -11.33 10.72
N LEU A 229 -0.30 -11.82 11.96
CA LEU A 229 -1.52 -12.04 12.76
C LEU A 229 -2.19 -10.71 13.14
N SER A 230 -1.43 -9.70 13.54
CA SER A 230 -1.96 -8.37 13.88
C SER A 230 -2.64 -7.72 12.68
N MET A 231 -2.00 -7.76 11.50
CA MET A 231 -2.59 -7.23 10.26
C MET A 231 -3.85 -8.00 9.87
N GLN A 232 -3.82 -9.33 9.97
CA GLN A 232 -4.99 -10.16 9.68
C GLN A 232 -6.18 -9.81 10.57
N ARG A 233 -5.97 -9.68 11.89
CA ARG A 233 -7.04 -9.32 12.84
C ARG A 233 -7.61 -7.94 12.55
N TRP A 234 -6.76 -6.98 12.20
CA TRP A 234 -7.24 -5.68 11.79
C TRP A 234 -8.10 -5.78 10.52
N CYS A 235 -7.61 -6.46 9.49
CA CYS A 235 -8.37 -6.67 8.26
C CYS A 235 -9.72 -7.37 8.54
N GLU A 236 -9.76 -8.38 9.41
CA GLU A 236 -10.99 -9.06 9.81
C GLU A 236 -11.98 -8.12 10.52
N ALA A 237 -11.47 -7.19 11.34
CA ALA A 237 -12.28 -6.22 12.07
C ALA A 237 -12.78 -5.07 11.18
N THR A 238 -11.97 -4.62 10.22
CA THR A 238 -12.27 -3.43 9.41
C THR A 238 -12.86 -3.76 8.04
N GLU A 239 -12.59 -4.94 7.49
CA GLU A 239 -13.00 -5.35 6.14
C GLU A 239 -13.84 -6.64 6.13
N PRO A 240 -14.93 -6.75 6.92
CA PRO A 240 -15.67 -8.02 7.06
C PRO A 240 -16.30 -8.50 5.74
N GLU A 241 -16.65 -7.57 4.84
CA GLU A 241 -17.26 -7.84 3.53
C GLU A 241 -16.20 -8.16 2.45
N SER A 242 -14.91 -7.93 2.73
CA SER A 242 -13.80 -8.09 1.78
C SER A 242 -12.86 -9.24 2.17
N THR A 243 -13.22 -10.44 1.75
CA THR A 243 -12.37 -11.64 1.94
C THR A 243 -11.15 -11.67 1.03
N GLU A 244 -11.20 -10.96 -0.10
CA GLU A 244 -10.14 -10.89 -1.11
C GLU A 244 -9.63 -9.45 -1.24
N SER A 245 -8.57 -9.13 -0.50
CA SER A 245 -7.85 -7.85 -0.61
C SER A 245 -6.34 -8.06 -0.76
N ALA A 246 -5.68 -7.16 -1.49
CA ALA A 246 -4.24 -7.18 -1.73
C ALA A 246 -3.42 -7.20 -0.43
N TYR A 247 -3.81 -6.42 0.58
CA TYR A 247 -3.09 -6.37 1.85
C TYR A 247 -3.21 -7.67 2.65
N ARG A 248 -4.41 -8.28 2.68
CA ARG A 248 -4.59 -9.64 3.22
C ARG A 248 -3.74 -10.64 2.46
N ALA A 249 -3.73 -10.55 1.14
CA ALA A 249 -3.00 -11.47 0.29
C ALA A 249 -1.49 -11.42 0.54
N VAL A 250 -0.91 -10.22 0.67
CA VAL A 250 0.50 -10.04 1.04
C VAL A 250 0.82 -10.74 2.37
N CYS A 251 -0.01 -10.56 3.40
CA CYS A 251 0.19 -11.21 4.70
C CYS A 251 0.10 -12.74 4.59
N ASP A 252 -0.86 -13.24 3.82
CA ASP A 252 -1.06 -14.66 3.58
C ASP A 252 0.14 -15.28 2.85
N VAL A 253 0.72 -14.60 1.86
CA VAL A 253 1.93 -15.04 1.16
C VAL A 253 3.11 -15.16 2.12
N HIS A 254 3.34 -14.17 2.99
CA HIS A 254 4.38 -14.24 4.03
C HIS A 254 4.17 -15.40 5.00
N ARG A 255 2.93 -15.62 5.45
CA ARG A 255 2.59 -16.71 6.38
C ARG A 255 2.82 -18.08 5.75
N LEU A 256 2.37 -18.28 4.51
CA LEU A 256 2.54 -19.53 3.78
C LEU A 256 4.03 -19.81 3.47
N SER A 257 4.79 -18.76 3.13
CA SER A 257 6.22 -18.90 2.84
C SER A 257 7.06 -19.30 4.07
N ALA A 258 6.56 -19.00 5.27
CA ALA A 258 7.18 -19.39 6.54
C ALA A 258 6.66 -20.73 7.10
N ALA A 259 5.58 -21.28 6.54
CA ALA A 259 5.02 -22.56 6.98
C ALA A 259 5.87 -23.73 6.45
N ALA A 260 6.34 -24.59 7.36
CA ALA A 260 7.20 -25.73 7.01
C ALA A 260 6.41 -26.92 6.43
N ASP A 261 5.18 -27.15 6.89
CA ASP A 261 4.36 -28.33 6.56
C ASP A 261 2.98 -27.91 6.02
N SER A 262 2.91 -27.62 4.73
CA SER A 262 1.63 -27.33 4.06
C SER A 262 1.19 -28.52 3.20
N ASP A 263 -0.09 -28.91 3.28
CA ASP A 263 -0.69 -29.91 2.39
C ASP A 263 -0.59 -29.43 0.92
N PRO A 264 0.12 -30.13 0.02
CA PRO A 264 0.44 -29.61 -1.31
C PRO A 264 -0.77 -29.19 -2.17
N PRO A 265 -1.88 -29.96 -2.25
CA PRO A 265 -3.05 -29.57 -3.04
C PRO A 265 -3.77 -28.34 -2.49
N GLU A 266 -3.86 -28.20 -1.17
CA GLU A 266 -4.46 -27.03 -0.53
C GLU A 266 -3.58 -25.78 -0.69
N LEU A 267 -2.26 -25.95 -0.58
CA LEU A 267 -1.30 -24.88 -0.83
C LEU A 267 -1.42 -24.35 -2.27
N VAL A 268 -1.55 -25.22 -3.29
CA VAL A 268 -1.75 -24.78 -4.68
C VAL A 268 -3.02 -23.97 -4.84
N ARG A 269 -4.16 -24.45 -4.34
CA ARG A 269 -5.43 -23.73 -4.43
C ARG A 269 -5.33 -22.33 -3.83
N ARG A 270 -4.73 -22.23 -2.64
CA ARG A 270 -4.59 -20.96 -1.93
C ARG A 270 -3.63 -20.01 -2.64
N VAL A 271 -2.48 -20.49 -3.10
CA VAL A 271 -1.47 -19.67 -3.77
C VAL A 271 -1.94 -19.14 -5.12
N VAL A 272 -2.73 -19.90 -5.88
CA VAL A 272 -3.32 -19.43 -7.15
C VAL A 272 -4.24 -18.22 -6.92
N GLY A 273 -5.08 -18.25 -5.88
CA GLY A 273 -5.93 -17.10 -5.52
C GLY A 273 -5.11 -15.86 -5.13
N LEU A 274 -4.03 -16.05 -4.37
CA LEU A 274 -3.14 -14.97 -3.93
C LEU A 274 -2.40 -14.32 -5.10
N ARG A 275 -1.99 -15.12 -6.10
CA ARG A 275 -1.23 -14.63 -7.27
C ARG A 275 -1.90 -13.45 -7.96
N ARG A 276 -3.22 -13.55 -8.21
CA ARG A 276 -4.00 -12.46 -8.83
C ARG A 276 -3.93 -11.17 -8.02
N LEU A 277 -4.01 -11.30 -6.69
CA LEU A 277 -4.10 -10.15 -5.78
C LEU A 277 -2.75 -9.46 -5.57
N VAL A 278 -1.62 -10.17 -5.67
CA VAL A 278 -0.29 -9.61 -5.39
C VAL A 278 0.52 -9.22 -6.62
N ALA A 279 0.27 -9.84 -7.79
CA ALA A 279 1.12 -9.73 -8.97
C ALA A 279 1.35 -8.29 -9.47
N GLU A 280 0.36 -7.41 -9.28
CA GLU A 280 0.45 -6.02 -9.72
C GLU A 280 0.59 -5.00 -8.58
N VAL A 281 0.67 -5.44 -7.33
CA VAL A 281 0.68 -4.53 -6.16
C VAL A 281 1.96 -4.64 -5.36
N ASP A 282 2.58 -5.82 -5.31
CA ASP A 282 3.82 -6.02 -4.57
C ASP A 282 4.74 -7.05 -5.21
N ALA A 283 5.92 -6.58 -5.61
CA ALA A 283 6.90 -7.42 -6.32
C ALA A 283 7.52 -8.50 -5.42
N VAL A 284 7.67 -8.24 -4.12
CA VAL A 284 8.25 -9.21 -3.17
C VAL A 284 7.28 -10.37 -2.96
N ALA A 285 6.02 -10.07 -2.63
CA ALA A 285 4.97 -11.06 -2.47
C ALA A 285 4.71 -11.82 -3.78
N ALA A 286 4.73 -11.14 -4.93
CA ALA A 286 4.64 -11.82 -6.23
C ALA A 286 5.77 -12.84 -6.44
N GLY A 287 7.02 -12.48 -6.12
CA GLY A 287 8.15 -13.42 -6.18
C GLY A 287 7.97 -14.60 -5.22
N MET A 288 7.55 -14.34 -3.98
CA MET A 288 7.29 -15.38 -2.98
C MET A 288 6.19 -16.36 -3.41
N VAL A 289 5.15 -15.88 -4.11
CA VAL A 289 4.11 -16.72 -4.71
C VAL A 289 4.69 -17.68 -5.75
N GLU A 290 5.56 -17.19 -6.65
CA GLU A 290 6.18 -18.04 -7.66
C GLU A 290 7.13 -19.07 -7.01
N ASP A 291 7.87 -18.69 -5.97
CA ASP A 291 8.71 -19.61 -5.19
C ASP A 291 7.87 -20.72 -4.53
N LEU A 292 6.71 -20.36 -3.95
CA LEU A 292 5.79 -21.33 -3.36
C LEU A 292 5.24 -22.31 -4.41
N LEU A 293 4.84 -21.82 -5.59
CA LEU A 293 4.38 -22.67 -6.69
C LEU A 293 5.48 -23.63 -7.16
N ALA A 294 6.71 -23.13 -7.33
CA ALA A 294 7.85 -23.94 -7.77
C ALA A 294 8.20 -25.07 -6.78
N ARG A 295 8.06 -24.82 -5.46
CA ARG A 295 8.24 -25.85 -4.42
C ARG A 295 7.22 -26.98 -4.55
N VAL A 296 5.96 -26.65 -4.83
CA VAL A 296 4.89 -27.66 -4.92
C VAL A 296 4.91 -28.44 -6.23
N THR A 297 5.31 -27.82 -7.35
CA THR A 297 5.38 -28.50 -8.66
C THR A 297 6.66 -29.32 -8.86
N GLY A 298 7.55 -29.42 -7.86
CA GLY A 298 8.76 -30.26 -7.91
C GLY A 298 9.91 -29.73 -8.77
N ALA A 299 9.85 -28.47 -9.24
CA ALA A 299 10.86 -27.89 -10.12
C ALA A 299 12.20 -27.57 -9.42
N GLY A 300 12.28 -27.70 -8.10
CA GLY A 300 13.49 -27.47 -7.30
C GLY A 300 14.31 -28.73 -6.95
N ALA A 301 13.83 -29.94 -7.25
CA ALA A 301 14.50 -31.19 -6.83
C ALA A 301 15.59 -31.70 -7.82
N GLY A 302 15.97 -30.90 -8.82
CA GLY A 302 16.78 -31.33 -9.97
C GLY A 302 18.23 -30.81 -10.07
N ARG A 303 18.79 -30.13 -9.06
CA ARG A 303 20.19 -29.68 -9.08
C ARG A 303 20.95 -30.06 -7.81
N ALA A 304 21.12 -31.36 -7.62
CA ALA A 304 22.23 -31.92 -6.83
C ALA A 304 22.40 -33.40 -7.23
N ARG A 305 23.21 -33.64 -8.26
CA ARG A 305 24.00 -34.86 -8.41
C ARG A 305 25.39 -34.45 -8.86
#